data_AF-A0A836SRB1-F1
#
_entry.id   AF-A0A836SRB1-F1
#
_cell.length_a   1.000
_cell.length_b   1.000
_cell.length_c   1.000
_cell.angle_alpha   90.00
_cell.angle_beta   90.00
_cell.angle_gamma   90.00
#
_symmetry.space_group_name_H-M   'P 1'
#
loop_
_entity.id
_entity.type
_entity.pdbx_description
1 polymer ?
#
loop_
_entity_poly.entity_id
_entity_poly.type
_entity_poly.pdbx_seq_one_letter_code
_entity_poly.pdbx_strand_id
1 'polypeptide(L)'
;MVSIPLSSPALKLLKRIRDEAHRFAISYHRKRRQKRLRKSRLETLPGIGPKRSVILLRHFKNFERIKGASEDELINVPGIGKELARSIFEALHT
;
A
#
# COMPACT_ATOMS: atom_id res chain seq x y z
N MET A 1 -20.93 28.27 26.41
CA MET A 1 -19.88 27.22 26.42
C MET A 1 -20.35 26.11 27.36
N VAL A 2 -20.67 24.92 26.84
CA VAL A 2 -21.17 23.82 27.68
C VAL A 2 -19.99 23.19 28.40
N SER A 3 -19.96 23.29 29.73
CA SER A 3 -18.93 22.68 30.57
C SER A 3 -19.43 21.34 31.09
N ILE A 4 -18.80 20.24 30.68
CA ILE A 4 -19.12 18.89 31.15
C ILE A 4 -18.03 18.47 32.15
N PRO A 5 -18.40 18.08 33.39
CA PRO A 5 -17.44 17.62 34.39
C PRO A 5 -16.56 16.48 33.88
N LEU A 6 -15.26 16.50 34.22
CA LEU A 6 -14.28 15.50 33.75
C LEU A 6 -14.62 14.05 34.14
N SER A 7 -15.36 13.87 35.24
CA SER A 7 -15.84 12.59 35.75
C SER A 7 -17.10 12.07 35.04
N SER A 8 -17.79 12.92 34.26
CA SER A 8 -19.07 12.59 33.65
C SER A 8 -18.97 11.41 32.67
N PRO A 9 -19.84 10.40 32.77
CA PRO A 9 -19.94 9.31 31.79
C PRO A 9 -20.15 9.80 30.36
N ALA A 10 -20.91 10.89 30.17
CA ALA A 10 -21.16 11.49 28.86
C ALA A 10 -19.87 12.02 28.22
N LEU A 11 -19.00 12.68 29.01
CA LEU A 11 -17.70 13.14 28.51
C LEU A 11 -16.79 11.97 28.15
N LYS A 12 -16.80 10.89 28.93
CA LYS A 12 -16.01 9.68 28.63
C LYS A 12 -16.45 9.06 27.30
N LEU A 13 -17.76 9.01 27.03
CA LEU A 13 -18.29 8.53 25.74
C LEU A 13 -17.83 9.42 24.58
N LEU A 14 -17.99 10.74 24.71
CA LEU A 14 -17.56 11.70 23.67
C LEU A 14 -16.06 11.61 23.37
N LYS A 15 -15.23 11.44 24.41
CA LYS A 15 -13.79 11.21 24.24
C LYS A 15 -13.52 9.94 23.43
N ARG A 16 -14.16 8.82 23.76
CA ARG A 16 -13.99 7.56 23.00
C ARG A 16 -14.39 7.70 21.52
N ILE A 17 -15.49 8.39 21.24
CA ILE A 17 -15.92 8.64 19.85
C ILE A 17 -14.88 9.49 19.12
N ARG A 18 -14.38 10.56 19.75
CA ARG A 18 -13.33 11.40 19.17
C ARG A 18 -12.04 10.63 18.91
N ASP A 19 -11.62 9.81 19.87
CA ASP A 19 -10.38 9.03 19.76
C ASP A 19 -10.51 7.98 18.64
N GLU A 20 -11.68 7.38 18.47
CA GLU A 20 -11.97 6.47 17.37
C GLU A 20 -11.98 7.19 16.01
N ALA A 21 -12.60 8.36 15.93
CA ALA A 21 -12.59 9.18 14.71
C ALA A 21 -11.17 9.59 14.31
N HIS A 22 -10.36 10.04 15.27
CA HIS A 22 -8.93 10.34 15.06
C HIS A 22 -8.14 9.10 14.61
N ARG A 23 -8.32 7.96 15.28
CA ARG A 23 -7.68 6.70 14.93
C ARG A 23 -8.01 6.27 13.50
N PHE A 24 -9.28 6.36 13.13
CA PHE A 24 -9.75 6.04 11.78
C PHE A 24 -9.14 6.96 10.73
N ALA A 25 -9.18 8.28 10.95
CA ALA A 25 -8.62 9.27 10.02
C ALA A 25 -7.12 9.02 9.76
N ILE A 26 -6.33 8.86 10.82
CA ILE A 26 -4.88 8.59 10.72
C ILE A 26 -4.63 7.28 9.96
N SER A 27 -5.35 6.23 10.33
CA SER A 27 -5.22 4.90 9.70
C SER A 27 -5.57 4.94 8.21
N TYR A 28 -6.64 5.65 7.84
CA TYR A 28 -7.08 5.81 6.45
C TYR A 28 -6.03 6.55 5.62
N HIS A 29 -5.52 7.70 6.10
CA HIS A 29 -4.48 8.44 5.40
C HIS A 29 -3.17 7.64 5.27
N ARG A 30 -2.79 6.89 6.32
CA ARG A 30 -1.62 6.00 6.27
C ARG A 30 -1.78 4.91 5.19
N LYS A 31 -2.93 4.23 5.16
CA LYS A 31 -3.24 3.20 4.13
C LYS A 31 -3.21 3.80 2.72
N ARG A 32 -3.83 4.96 2.51
CA ARG A 32 -3.86 5.64 1.21
C ARG A 32 -2.46 6.07 0.76
N ARG A 33 -1.64 6.61 1.66
CA ARG A 33 -0.23 6.98 1.38
C ARG A 33 0.61 5.76 1.04
N GLN A 34 0.49 4.67 1.79
CA GLN A 34 1.20 3.42 1.50
C GLN A 34 0.83 2.85 0.12
N LYS A 35 -0.46 2.87 -0.25
CA LYS A 35 -0.91 2.44 -1.58
C LYS A 35 -0.28 3.29 -2.70
N ARG A 36 -0.20 4.61 -2.51
CA ARG A 36 0.44 5.52 -3.47
C ARG A 36 1.95 5.25 -3.62
N LEU A 37 2.66 5.10 -2.50
CA LEU A 37 4.10 4.81 -2.51
C LEU A 37 4.42 3.48 -3.21
N ARG A 38 3.62 2.43 -2.95
CA ARG A 38 3.79 1.12 -3.61
C ARG A 38 3.62 1.20 -5.12
N LYS A 39 2.62 1.96 -5.59
CA LYS A 39 2.39 2.18 -7.03
C LYS A 39 3.57 2.94 -7.67
N SER A 40 4.03 4.01 -7.02
CA SER A 40 5.16 4.82 -7.50
C SER A 40 6.46 4.03 -7.58
N ARG A 41 6.77 3.16 -6.60
CA ARG A 41 8.00 2.34 -6.62
C ARG A 41 8.05 1.32 -7.76
N LEU A 42 6.90 0.81 -8.19
CA LEU A 42 6.86 -0.07 -9.35
C LEU A 42 6.99 0.72 -10.65
N GLU A 43 6.38 1.90 -10.73
CA GLU A 43 6.44 2.77 -11.91
C GLU A 43 7.82 3.41 -12.12
N THR A 44 8.70 3.40 -11.11
CA THR A 44 10.11 3.80 -11.28
C THR A 44 10.97 2.72 -11.93
N LEU A 45 10.48 1.48 -12.04
CA LEU A 45 11.22 0.41 -12.71
C LEU A 45 11.20 0.62 -14.23
N PRO A 46 12.34 0.41 -14.92
CA PRO A 46 12.41 0.57 -16.36
C PRO A 46 11.41 -0.37 -17.06
N GLY A 47 10.64 0.17 -18.00
CA GLY A 47 9.63 -0.60 -18.75
C GLY A 47 8.34 -0.94 -17.98
N ILE A 48 8.19 -0.51 -16.72
CA ILE A 48 6.95 -0.65 -15.93
C ILE A 48 6.12 0.63 -16.00
N GLY A 49 5.12 0.62 -16.87
CA GLY A 49 4.06 1.64 -16.89
C GLY A 49 2.93 1.37 -15.88
N PRO A 50 1.97 2.31 -15.74
CA PRO A 50 0.87 2.22 -14.78
C PRO A 50 -0.06 1.01 -14.99
N LYS A 51 -0.16 0.49 -16.22
CA LYS A 51 -0.93 -0.73 -16.51
C LYS A 51 -0.24 -1.97 -15.93
N ARG A 52 1.07 -2.11 -16.15
CA ARG A 52 1.86 -3.26 -15.68
C ARG A 52 2.04 -3.23 -14.16
N SER A 53 2.22 -2.05 -13.57
CA SER A 53 2.27 -1.90 -12.10
C SER A 53 0.98 -2.39 -11.43
N VAL A 54 -0.19 -2.09 -12.02
CA VAL A 54 -1.48 -2.59 -11.53
C VAL A 54 -1.61 -4.11 -11.68
N ILE A 55 -1.16 -4.69 -12.80
CA ILE A 55 -1.21 -6.14 -13.01
C ILE A 55 -0.32 -6.86 -11.99
N LEU A 56 0.91 -6.40 -11.79
CA LEU A 56 1.83 -6.97 -10.80
C LEU A 56 1.26 -6.87 -9.37
N LEU A 57 0.70 -5.72 -9.01
CA LEU A 57 0.05 -5.55 -7.69
C LEU A 57 -1.21 -6.41 -7.53
N ARG A 58 -1.94 -6.69 -8.61
CA ARG A 58 -3.09 -7.61 -8.58
C ARG A 58 -2.64 -9.05 -8.41
N HIS A 59 -1.58 -9.47 -9.08
CA HIS A 59 -1.05 -10.83 -9.01
C HIS A 59 -0.41 -11.11 -7.65
N PHE A 60 0.53 -10.27 -7.21
CA PHE A 60 1.32 -10.49 -5.99
C PHE A 60 0.71 -9.86 -4.72
N LYS A 61 -0.39 -9.08 -4.85
CA LYS A 61 -1.10 -8.36 -3.77
C LYS A 61 -0.34 -7.20 -3.13
N ASN A 62 0.98 -7.27 -2.99
CA ASN A 62 1.79 -6.19 -2.41
C ASN A 62 3.21 -6.17 -2.99
N PHE A 63 3.93 -5.06 -2.76
CA PHE A 63 5.30 -4.86 -3.26
C PHE A 63 6.32 -5.81 -2.65
N GLU A 64 6.19 -6.15 -1.36
CA GLU A 64 7.14 -7.06 -0.69
C GLU A 64 7.13 -8.46 -1.32
N ARG A 65 5.94 -8.93 -1.75
CA ARG A 65 5.81 -10.19 -2.49
C ARG A 65 6.43 -10.13 -3.88
N ILE A 66 6.36 -8.99 -4.56
CA ILE A 66 7.04 -8.80 -5.85
C ILE A 66 8.55 -8.81 -5.64
N LYS A 67 9.03 -8.17 -4.57
CA LYS A 67 10.45 -8.14 -4.23
C LYS A 67 11.01 -9.53 -3.92
N GLY A 68 10.22 -10.40 -3.29
CA GLY A 68 10.62 -11.80 -3.02
C GLY A 68 10.25 -12.80 -4.10
N ALA A 69 9.68 -12.38 -5.23
CA ALA A 69 9.28 -13.28 -6.31
C ALA A 69 10.49 -13.72 -7.14
N SER A 70 10.45 -14.97 -7.63
CA SER A 70 11.46 -15.45 -8.58
C SER A 70 11.24 -14.86 -9.99
N GLU A 71 12.27 -14.91 -10.83
CA GLU A 71 12.13 -14.49 -12.24
C GLU A 71 11.01 -15.27 -12.95
N ASP A 72 10.89 -16.59 -12.71
CA ASP A 72 9.84 -17.42 -13.29
C ASP A 72 8.44 -17.01 -12.84
N GLU A 73 8.26 -16.63 -11.56
CA GLU A 73 6.99 -16.11 -11.06
C GLU A 73 6.62 -14.78 -11.74
N LEU A 74 7.60 -13.93 -12.03
CA LEU A 74 7.38 -12.67 -12.76
C LEU A 74 7.00 -12.91 -14.22
N ILE A 75 7.57 -13.92 -14.88
CA ILE A 75 7.25 -14.32 -16.26
C ILE A 75 5.82 -14.84 -16.37
N ASN A 76 5.32 -15.55 -15.35
CA ASN A 76 3.97 -16.08 -15.32
C ASN A 76 2.88 -14.99 -15.23
N VAL A 77 3.25 -13.73 -15.00
CA VAL A 77 2.31 -12.62 -14.96
C VAL A 77 1.89 -12.21 -16.39
N PRO A 78 0.59 -12.19 -16.69
CA PRO A 78 0.11 -11.77 -18.02
C PRO A 78 0.60 -10.38 -18.42
N GLY A 79 1.29 -10.28 -19.56
CA GLY A 79 1.82 -9.01 -20.08
C GLY A 79 3.20 -8.62 -19.53
N ILE A 80 3.84 -9.49 -18.75
CA ILE A 80 5.26 -9.42 -18.39
C ILE A 80 6.00 -10.50 -19.21
N GLY A 81 6.80 -10.08 -20.18
CA GLY A 81 7.65 -10.99 -20.95
C GLY A 81 8.94 -11.33 -20.22
N LYS A 82 9.70 -12.31 -20.74
CA LYS A 82 10.97 -12.79 -20.17
C LYS A 82 11.98 -11.66 -19.91
N GLU A 83 12.22 -10.81 -20.90
CA GLU A 83 13.18 -9.70 -20.78
C GLU A 83 12.77 -8.70 -19.69
N LEU A 84 11.47 -8.39 -19.60
CA LEU A 84 10.96 -7.46 -18.60
C LEU A 84 10.98 -8.07 -17.20
N ALA A 85 10.64 -9.36 -17.06
CA ALA A 85 10.74 -10.09 -15.81
C ALA A 85 12.18 -10.08 -15.27
N ARG A 86 13.16 -10.35 -16.13
CA ARG A 86 14.58 -10.28 -15.80
C ARG A 86 15.00 -8.89 -15.33
N SER A 87 14.64 -7.85 -16.08
CA SER A 87 14.96 -6.46 -15.72
C SER A 87 14.34 -6.04 -14.38
N ILE A 88 13.11 -6.47 -14.11
CA ILE A 88 12.45 -6.24 -12.80
C ILE A 88 13.20 -6.99 -11.70
N PHE A 89 13.53 -8.26 -11.92
CA PHE A 89 14.21 -9.11 -10.94
C PHE A 89 15.58 -8.51 -10.55
N GLU A 90 16.38 -8.12 -11.55
CA GLU A 90 17.67 -7.46 -11.36
C GLU A 90 17.52 -6.14 -10.60
N ALA A 91 16.57 -5.29 -11.00
CA ALA A 91 16.34 -4.00 -10.35
C ALA A 91 15.82 -4.10 -8.90
N LEU A 92 15.27 -5.24 -8.49
CA LEU A 92 14.77 -5.48 -7.13
C LEU A 92 15.77 -6.21 -6.21
N HIS A 93 16.77 -6.88 -6.79
CA HIS A 93 17.79 -7.69 -6.10
C HIS A 93 19.22 -7.10 -6.20
N THR A 94 19.35 -5.87 -6.68
CA THR A 94 20.56 -5.05 -6.53
C THR A 94 20.50 -4.30 -5.19
#